data_AF-D0LP30-F1
#
_entry.id   AF-D0LP30-F1
#
_cell.length_a   1.000
_cell.length_b   1.000
_cell.length_c   1.000
_cell.angle_alpha   90.00
_cell.angle_beta   90.00
_cell.angle_gamma   90.00
#
_symmetry.space_group_name_H-M   'P 1'
#
loop_
_entity.id
_entity.type
_entity.pdbx_description
1 polymer ?
#
loop_
_entity_poly.entity_id
_entity_poly.type
_entity_poly.pdbx_seq_one_letter_code
_entity_poly.pdbx_strand_id
1 'polypeptide(L)'
;MTGLLIAMTVAATSGACMQAESTAQVQSSISSENRLALNRLALNRLALNRLALNRLALNRLALNQLALNQLALDDLSEAEVEDTERLHDLLSTADGRDVFKYAVRCAFEYDDVVSASVDGATYEFAGQLGLAPKWDEHALSESERGWMSSCLLAHVNAYGVSVSISLRAHGELGSTDEERADYPVYEGTFFGDLFDEDAKMYACQGSVKAAATAHSEDRELRACTEGTEDCAIVSVGRCRDVCEKRHFEEGWSECWAEGVRYDEAISVYLFADDPAGGNQSCTDDQCVMQNSGGPAIMDCGKAKNCAATCDDGATCSVNASKSDRVHARFTGVHAAEVDCYKGEACSVECTAGSACDVECQAGRDCNVQCTGSDCDVDCYDGQLCDVSCEAGASCHVECGGKSTSCDDIVCRDGADCSFECRDALNCDFATCEDGASCMLSCTEDAANCGFAECEGGATECGNGVVVCGRECP
;
A
#
# COMPACT_ATOMS: atom_id res chain seq x y z
N MET A 1 -58.75 14.00 -38.02
CA MET A 1 -59.35 13.61 -39.31
C MET A 1 -58.23 13.54 -40.33
N THR A 2 -58.05 12.34 -40.93
CA THR A 2 -57.60 12.09 -42.32
C THR A 2 -56.46 12.96 -42.87
N GLY A 3 -55.25 12.42 -43.06
CA GLY A 3 -54.83 11.74 -44.30
C GLY A 3 -54.23 12.79 -45.28
N LEU A 4 -53.28 12.54 -46.18
CA LEU A 4 -52.69 11.35 -46.75
C LEU A 4 -51.48 11.83 -47.59
N LEU A 5 -50.46 10.98 -47.67
CA LEU A 5 -49.28 10.95 -48.55
C LEU A 5 -49.34 11.67 -49.91
N ILE A 6 -48.18 12.22 -50.33
CA ILE A 6 -47.69 12.07 -51.72
C ILE A 6 -46.20 11.73 -51.70
N ALA A 7 -45.87 10.56 -52.26
CA ALA A 7 -44.55 10.12 -52.64
C ALA A 7 -44.17 10.68 -54.02
N MET A 8 -42.91 11.07 -54.21
CA MET A 8 -42.30 11.21 -55.53
C MET A 8 -41.02 10.37 -55.57
N THR A 9 -41.06 9.32 -56.39
CA THR A 9 -39.90 8.56 -56.85
C THR A 9 -39.43 9.14 -58.18
N VAL A 10 -38.14 9.46 -58.30
CA VAL A 10 -37.45 9.60 -59.60
C VAL A 10 -36.22 8.70 -59.59
N ALA A 11 -36.10 7.93 -60.67
CA ALA A 11 -35.11 6.88 -60.89
C ALA A 11 -33.72 7.43 -61.26
N ALA A 12 -32.73 6.58 -61.00
CA ALA A 12 -31.29 6.81 -61.02
C ALA A 12 -30.64 7.04 -62.40
N THR A 13 -29.49 7.72 -62.39
CA THR A 13 -28.34 7.40 -63.27
C THR A 13 -26.99 7.60 -62.55
N SER A 14 -26.22 6.50 -62.55
CA SER A 14 -24.77 6.31 -62.48
C SER A 14 -23.81 7.49 -62.21
N GLY A 15 -22.91 7.31 -61.23
CA GLY A 15 -21.58 7.93 -61.26
C GLY A 15 -20.86 8.06 -59.91
N ALA A 16 -19.78 7.29 -59.76
CA ALA A 16 -18.60 7.52 -58.91
C ALA A 16 -18.68 7.27 -57.37
N CYS A 17 -17.60 6.63 -56.91
CA CYS A 17 -17.29 6.17 -55.57
C CYS A 17 -17.05 7.31 -54.56
N MET A 18 -17.54 7.15 -53.33
CA MET A 18 -16.79 7.47 -52.10
C MET A 18 -17.49 6.78 -50.93
N GLN A 19 -16.72 5.96 -50.21
CA GLN A 19 -17.15 5.26 -49.01
C GLN A 19 -17.45 6.30 -47.92
N ALA A 20 -18.67 6.26 -47.36
CA ALA A 20 -19.02 6.96 -46.14
C ALA A 20 -18.93 5.97 -44.98
N GLU A 21 -18.14 6.33 -43.97
CA GLU A 21 -17.94 5.59 -42.74
C GLU A 21 -19.28 5.38 -42.01
N SER A 22 -19.58 4.13 -41.66
CA SER A 22 -20.71 3.83 -40.78
C SER A 22 -20.34 4.25 -39.35
N THR A 23 -20.98 5.30 -38.84
CA THR A 23 -21.04 5.52 -37.40
C THR A 23 -21.98 4.48 -36.80
N ALA A 24 -21.41 3.36 -36.38
CA ALA A 24 -22.09 2.41 -35.52
C ALA A 24 -22.31 3.07 -34.16
N GLN A 25 -23.54 3.47 -33.87
CA GLN A 25 -23.96 3.83 -32.52
C GLN A 25 -23.92 2.55 -31.67
N VAL A 26 -22.86 2.40 -30.88
CA VAL A 26 -22.81 1.41 -29.80
C VAL A 26 -23.68 1.95 -28.67
N GLN A 27 -24.95 1.51 -28.63
CA GLN A 27 -25.74 1.55 -27.40
C GLN A 27 -25.15 0.50 -26.45
N SER A 28 -24.18 0.90 -25.62
CA SER A 28 -23.84 0.13 -24.43
C SER A 28 -24.90 0.44 -23.37
N SER A 29 -25.71 -0.56 -23.06
CA SER A 29 -26.55 -0.59 -21.87
C SER A 29 -25.63 -0.72 -20.64
N ILE A 30 -25.07 0.40 -20.19
CA ILE A 30 -24.35 0.47 -18.92
C ILE A 30 -25.42 0.63 -17.84
N SER A 31 -25.58 -0.37 -16.97
CA SER A 31 -26.43 -0.24 -15.78
C SER A 31 -25.91 0.91 -14.90
N SER A 32 -26.78 1.51 -14.09
CA SER A 32 -26.39 2.58 -13.15
C SER A 32 -25.24 2.16 -12.22
N GLU A 33 -25.20 0.89 -11.81
CA GLU A 33 -24.13 0.30 -11.00
C GLU A 33 -22.77 0.34 -11.72
N ASN A 34 -22.73 0.01 -13.01
CA ASN A 34 -21.48 0.08 -13.79
C ASN A 34 -21.00 1.53 -13.98
N ARG A 35 -21.90 2.51 -14.07
CA ARG A 35 -21.51 3.93 -14.13
C ARG A 35 -20.94 4.41 -12.80
N LEU A 36 -21.52 3.98 -11.68
CA LEU A 36 -21.09 4.35 -10.33
C LEU A 36 -19.69 3.77 -10.04
N ALA A 37 -19.47 2.48 -10.36
CA ALA A 37 -18.15 1.86 -10.25
C ALA A 37 -17.11 2.57 -11.14
N LEU A 38 -17.39 2.75 -12.44
CA LEU A 38 -16.49 3.46 -13.36
C LEU A 38 -16.17 4.89 -12.91
N ASN A 39 -17.14 5.62 -12.33
CA ASN A 39 -16.94 6.98 -11.84
C ASN A 39 -16.12 7.02 -10.53
N ARG A 40 -16.39 6.14 -9.55
CA ARG A 40 -15.57 6.02 -8.34
C ARG A 40 -14.10 5.70 -8.69
N LEU A 41 -13.90 4.77 -9.62
CA LEU A 41 -12.59 4.31 -10.09
C LEU A 41 -11.81 5.37 -10.89
N ALA A 42 -12.46 6.11 -11.79
CA ALA A 42 -11.81 7.15 -12.58
C ALA A 42 -11.41 8.40 -11.76
N LEU A 43 -12.12 8.67 -10.65
CA LEU A 43 -11.87 9.81 -9.77
C LEU A 43 -10.88 9.51 -8.65
N ASN A 44 -10.72 8.23 -8.27
CA ASN A 44 -9.63 7.82 -7.39
C ASN A 44 -8.27 8.27 -7.97
N ARG A 45 -8.12 8.25 -9.31
CA ARG A 45 -6.95 8.80 -10.03
C ARG A 45 -6.75 10.31 -9.93
N LEU A 46 -7.73 11.08 -9.45
CA LEU A 46 -7.71 12.55 -9.34
C LEU A 46 -7.81 13.03 -7.88
N ALA A 47 -7.64 12.12 -6.91
CA ALA A 47 -7.64 12.46 -5.49
C ALA A 47 -6.41 13.34 -5.17
N LEU A 48 -6.61 14.66 -5.26
CA LEU A 48 -5.60 15.66 -4.90
C LEU A 48 -5.41 15.68 -3.39
N ASN A 49 -4.20 15.39 -2.94
CA ASN A 49 -3.93 15.24 -1.52
C ASN A 49 -3.34 16.48 -0.81
N ARG A 50 -4.17 17.50 -0.60
CA ARG A 50 -3.79 18.68 0.17
C ARG A 50 -4.56 18.79 1.48
N LEU A 51 -4.19 18.01 2.49
CA LEU A 51 -4.63 18.22 3.88
C LEU A 51 -3.39 18.37 4.78
N ALA A 52 -3.07 19.61 5.15
CA ALA A 52 -1.94 19.91 6.02
C ALA A 52 -2.38 19.92 7.49
N LEU A 53 -2.31 18.78 8.16
CA LEU A 53 -2.63 18.69 9.60
C LEU A 53 -1.38 19.04 10.42
N ASN A 54 -1.36 20.25 10.99
CA ASN A 54 -0.40 20.61 12.03
C ASN A 54 -0.94 20.26 13.43
N ARG A 55 -0.08 20.21 14.46
CA ARG A 55 -0.50 19.92 15.85
C ARG A 55 -1.68 20.78 16.33
N LEU A 56 -1.79 22.03 15.87
CA LEU A 56 -2.89 22.93 16.25
C LEU A 56 -4.20 22.61 15.50
N ALA A 57 -4.14 22.26 14.22
CA ALA A 57 -5.27 21.83 13.40
C ALA A 57 -5.78 20.45 13.87
N LEU A 58 -4.89 19.57 14.31
CA LEU A 58 -5.23 18.29 14.95
C LEU A 58 -5.91 18.49 16.29
N ASN A 59 -5.40 19.38 17.14
CA ASN A 59 -6.11 19.76 18.36
C ASN A 59 -7.50 20.33 18.06
N ARG A 60 -7.68 21.06 16.95
CA ARG A 60 -9.01 21.51 16.51
C ARG A 60 -9.88 20.37 15.99
N LEU A 61 -9.34 19.39 15.28
CA LEU A 61 -10.08 18.20 14.86
C LEU A 61 -10.54 17.42 16.10
N ALA A 62 -9.64 17.19 17.06
CA ALA A 62 -9.93 16.59 18.35
C ALA A 62 -11.03 17.38 19.10
N LEU A 63 -10.90 18.70 19.16
CA LEU A 63 -11.92 19.58 19.75
C LEU A 63 -13.21 19.66 18.94
N ASN A 64 -13.29 19.15 17.72
CA ASN A 64 -14.51 19.08 16.89
C ASN A 64 -14.96 17.65 16.62
N GLN A 65 -14.42 16.66 17.35
CA GLN A 65 -14.74 15.24 17.19
C GLN A 65 -16.23 14.96 17.26
N LEU A 66 -16.96 15.57 18.19
CA LEU A 66 -18.40 15.31 18.35
C LEU A 66 -19.21 15.87 17.17
N ALA A 67 -18.85 17.07 16.70
CA ALA A 67 -19.45 17.68 15.52
C ALA A 67 -19.19 16.90 14.23
N LEU A 68 -18.04 16.22 14.13
CA LEU A 68 -17.77 15.32 13.01
C LEU A 68 -18.26 13.90 13.24
N ASN A 69 -18.56 13.49 14.47
CA ASN A 69 -19.16 12.20 14.73
C ASN A 69 -20.67 12.22 14.40
N GLN A 70 -21.31 13.38 14.51
CA GLN A 70 -22.73 13.58 14.26
C GLN A 70 -22.96 14.68 13.19
N LEU A 71 -23.14 14.29 11.93
CA LEU A 71 -23.50 15.23 10.86
C LEU A 71 -25.03 15.31 10.67
N ALA A 72 -25.82 15.42 11.73
CA ALA A 72 -27.27 15.53 11.57
C ALA A 72 -27.65 16.95 11.10
N LEU A 73 -27.82 17.14 9.79
CA LEU A 73 -28.10 18.45 9.17
C LEU A 73 -29.58 18.88 9.23
N ASP A 74 -30.53 18.01 9.62
CA ASP A 74 -31.97 18.30 9.46
C ASP A 74 -32.90 18.08 10.68
N ASP A 75 -32.44 17.64 11.86
CA ASP A 75 -33.35 17.47 13.02
C ASP A 75 -32.69 17.64 14.41
N LEU A 76 -32.06 18.80 14.64
CA LEU A 76 -31.54 19.14 15.98
C LEU A 76 -32.65 19.71 16.87
N SER A 77 -33.46 18.83 17.46
CA SER A 77 -34.44 19.20 18.49
C SER A 77 -33.74 19.47 19.83
N GLU A 78 -33.82 20.71 20.33
CA GLU A 78 -33.55 21.28 21.68
C GLU A 78 -32.38 20.76 22.57
N ALA A 79 -31.61 19.74 22.18
CA ALA A 79 -30.63 19.08 23.02
C ALA A 79 -29.17 19.52 22.80
N GLU A 80 -28.77 20.08 21.64
CA GLU A 80 -27.32 20.22 21.35
C GLU A 80 -26.95 21.55 20.69
N VAL A 81 -26.99 22.64 21.49
CA VAL A 81 -26.43 23.95 21.11
C VAL A 81 -24.90 23.88 20.94
N GLU A 82 -24.22 23.02 21.71
CA GLU A 82 -22.75 22.90 21.68
C GLU A 82 -22.21 22.31 20.37
N ASP A 83 -22.88 21.32 19.76
CA ASP A 83 -22.39 20.70 18.52
C ASP A 83 -22.60 21.58 17.30
N THR A 84 -23.69 22.37 17.28
CA THR A 84 -23.91 23.40 16.26
C THR A 84 -22.85 24.50 16.35
N GLU A 85 -22.47 24.92 17.57
CA GLU A 85 -21.40 25.90 17.79
C GLU A 85 -20.03 25.36 17.36
N ARG A 86 -19.71 24.09 17.65
CA ARG A 86 -18.44 23.45 17.22
C ARG A 86 -18.33 23.32 15.70
N LEU A 87 -19.41 22.92 15.03
CA LEU A 87 -19.44 22.86 13.57
C LEU A 87 -19.35 24.27 12.96
N HIS A 88 -20.02 25.27 13.55
CA HIS A 88 -19.88 26.67 13.15
C HIS A 88 -18.42 27.15 13.30
N ASP A 89 -17.79 26.89 14.45
CA ASP A 89 -16.40 27.25 14.72
C ASP A 89 -15.44 26.61 13.71
N LEU A 90 -15.62 25.33 13.38
CA LEU A 90 -14.84 24.64 12.35
C LEU A 90 -15.00 25.35 11.00
N LEU A 91 -16.23 25.50 10.54
CA LEU A 91 -16.56 26.04 9.22
C LEU A 91 -16.33 27.56 9.10
N SER A 92 -16.21 28.30 10.20
CA SER A 92 -15.89 29.74 10.21
C SER A 92 -14.48 30.02 9.67
N THR A 93 -13.55 29.06 9.84
CA THR A 93 -12.16 29.20 9.40
C THR A 93 -11.91 28.56 8.04
N ALA A 94 -10.95 29.10 7.27
CA ALA A 94 -10.57 28.49 6.00
C ALA A 94 -9.99 27.08 6.19
N ASP A 95 -9.10 26.90 7.17
CA ASP A 95 -8.49 25.61 7.48
C ASP A 95 -9.53 24.57 7.92
N GLY A 96 -10.53 24.97 8.72
CA GLY A 96 -11.58 24.05 9.14
C GLY A 96 -12.54 23.67 8.01
N ARG A 97 -12.79 24.57 7.04
CA ARG A 97 -13.49 24.20 5.80
C ARG A 97 -12.68 23.25 4.92
N ASP A 98 -11.35 23.38 4.90
CA ASP A 98 -10.50 22.42 4.18
C ASP A 98 -10.58 21.03 4.85
N VAL A 99 -10.51 20.94 6.17
CA VAL A 99 -10.72 19.68 6.91
C VAL A 99 -12.11 19.09 6.61
N PHE A 100 -13.16 19.89 6.72
CA PHE A 100 -14.53 19.45 6.47
C PHE A 100 -14.74 18.98 5.02
N LYS A 101 -14.08 19.64 4.05
CA LYS A 101 -14.07 19.21 2.65
C LYS A 101 -13.51 17.80 2.48
N TYR A 102 -12.43 17.44 3.17
CA TYR A 102 -11.90 16.07 3.11
C TYR A 102 -12.80 15.07 3.84
N ALA A 103 -13.39 15.46 4.98
CA ALA A 103 -14.37 14.61 5.65
C ALA A 103 -15.54 14.27 4.72
N VAL A 104 -16.14 15.26 4.06
CA VAL A 104 -17.22 15.04 3.09
C VAL A 104 -16.76 14.19 1.90
N ARG A 105 -15.55 14.43 1.37
CA ARG A 105 -14.98 13.59 0.28
C ARG A 105 -14.81 12.13 0.68
N CYS A 106 -14.37 11.86 1.90
CA CYS A 106 -14.22 10.50 2.42
C CYS A 106 -15.59 9.85 2.65
N ALA A 107 -16.52 10.56 3.30
CA ALA A 107 -17.79 10.00 3.75
C ALA A 107 -18.77 9.73 2.60
N PHE A 108 -19.00 10.72 1.74
CA PHE A 108 -20.07 10.69 0.75
C PHE A 108 -19.59 10.32 -0.65
N GLU A 109 -20.51 9.93 -1.52
CA GLU A 109 -20.20 9.54 -2.90
C GLU A 109 -20.05 10.77 -3.80
N TYR A 110 -19.48 10.60 -5.00
CA TYR A 110 -19.21 11.70 -5.93
C TYR A 110 -20.44 12.54 -6.33
N ASP A 111 -21.63 11.94 -6.35
CA ASP A 111 -22.87 12.64 -6.74
C ASP A 111 -23.53 13.37 -5.55
N ASP A 112 -22.98 13.24 -4.34
CA ASP A 112 -23.48 13.88 -3.12
C ASP A 112 -22.83 15.25 -2.90
N VAL A 113 -23.64 16.21 -2.45
CA VAL A 113 -23.17 17.56 -2.10
C VAL A 113 -23.75 17.96 -0.75
N VAL A 114 -22.86 18.21 0.20
CA VAL A 114 -23.19 18.75 1.51
C VAL A 114 -23.09 20.27 1.46
N SER A 115 -24.16 20.96 1.85
CA SER A 115 -24.18 22.43 1.91
C SER A 115 -24.24 22.90 3.35
N ALA A 116 -23.38 23.84 3.73
CA ALA A 116 -23.38 24.44 5.06
C ALA A 116 -23.35 25.98 4.96
N SER A 117 -24.09 26.65 5.85
CA SER A 117 -24.12 28.12 5.88
C SER A 117 -23.56 28.65 7.21
N VAL A 118 -22.54 29.50 7.12
CA VAL A 118 -21.85 30.11 8.27
C VAL A 118 -21.73 31.61 8.03
N ASP A 119 -22.18 32.41 9.00
CA ASP A 119 -22.13 33.88 8.98
C ASP A 119 -22.71 34.52 7.69
N GLY A 120 -23.75 33.89 7.12
CA GLY A 120 -24.42 34.34 5.91
C GLY A 120 -23.72 33.97 4.60
N ALA A 121 -22.61 33.24 4.63
CA ALA A 121 -21.99 32.61 3.47
C ALA A 121 -22.38 31.13 3.41
N THR A 122 -22.71 30.64 2.21
CA THR A 122 -23.00 29.23 1.95
C THR A 122 -21.80 28.58 1.27
N TYR A 123 -21.40 27.41 1.77
CA TYR A 123 -20.31 26.59 1.26
C TYR A 123 -20.88 25.24 0.82
N GLU A 124 -20.40 24.75 -0.32
CA GLU A 124 -20.76 23.44 -0.86
C GLU A 124 -19.53 22.53 -0.85
N PHE A 125 -19.71 21.30 -0.39
CA PHE A 125 -18.68 20.28 -0.28
C PHE A 125 -19.15 19.04 -1.04
N ALA A 126 -18.39 18.63 -2.06
CA ALA A 126 -18.72 17.45 -2.85
C ALA A 126 -18.10 16.20 -2.24
N GLY A 127 -18.88 15.12 -2.18
CA GLY A 127 -18.40 13.78 -1.83
C GLY A 127 -17.48 13.20 -2.90
N GLN A 128 -16.88 12.05 -2.61
CA GLN A 128 -16.01 11.34 -3.57
C GLN A 128 -15.97 9.82 -3.36
N LEU A 129 -15.69 9.34 -2.15
CA LEU A 129 -15.32 7.94 -1.90
C LEU A 129 -16.48 7.08 -1.40
N GLY A 130 -17.38 7.62 -0.57
CA GLY A 130 -18.54 6.88 -0.06
C GLY A 130 -18.23 5.90 1.09
N LEU A 131 -17.27 6.22 1.97
CA LEU A 131 -16.87 5.37 3.10
C LEU A 131 -17.83 5.43 4.30
N ALA A 132 -18.66 6.46 4.38
CA ALA A 132 -19.68 6.64 5.41
C ALA A 132 -20.90 7.39 4.82
N PRO A 133 -21.60 6.80 3.84
CA PRO A 133 -22.57 7.53 3.01
C PRO A 133 -23.86 7.92 3.77
N LYS A 134 -24.05 7.40 4.98
CA LYS A 134 -25.22 7.68 5.85
C LYS A 134 -24.88 8.53 7.07
N TRP A 135 -23.72 9.20 7.03
CA TRP A 135 -23.25 10.05 8.11
C TRP A 135 -24.19 11.24 8.42
N ASP A 136 -25.03 11.63 7.45
CA ASP A 136 -26.10 12.62 7.62
C ASP A 136 -27.36 12.07 8.29
N GLU A 137 -27.55 10.75 8.28
CA GLU A 137 -28.69 10.05 8.88
C GLU A 137 -28.39 9.56 10.30
N HIS A 138 -27.15 9.18 10.58
CA HIS A 138 -26.72 8.67 11.88
C HIS A 138 -25.28 9.01 12.22
N ALA A 139 -24.97 8.96 13.51
CA ALA A 139 -23.59 9.07 13.98
C ALA A 139 -22.72 7.95 13.40
N LEU A 140 -21.44 8.23 13.14
CA LEU A 140 -20.51 7.25 12.61
C LEU A 140 -20.43 6.02 13.54
N SER A 141 -20.61 4.83 12.97
CA SER A 141 -20.30 3.57 13.64
C SER A 141 -18.79 3.41 13.84
N GLU A 142 -18.38 2.42 14.63
CA GLU A 142 -16.96 2.13 14.88
C GLU A 142 -16.18 1.89 13.58
N SER A 143 -16.74 1.10 12.66
CA SER A 143 -16.11 0.82 11.37
C SER A 143 -16.07 2.06 10.47
N GLU A 144 -17.14 2.85 10.41
CA GLU A 144 -17.14 4.11 9.66
C GLU A 144 -16.12 5.12 10.22
N ARG A 145 -15.96 5.20 11.56
CA ARG A 145 -14.91 5.99 12.21
C ARG A 145 -13.52 5.52 11.77
N GLY A 146 -13.30 4.22 11.69
CA GLY A 146 -12.05 3.63 11.17
C GLY A 146 -11.77 4.05 9.73
N TRP A 147 -12.71 3.83 8.81
CA TRP A 147 -12.54 4.21 7.39
C TRP A 147 -12.34 5.70 7.20
N MET A 148 -13.11 6.53 7.91
CA MET A 148 -12.98 7.98 7.88
C MET A 148 -11.61 8.42 8.39
N SER A 149 -11.13 7.82 9.48
CA SER A 149 -9.80 8.10 10.03
C SER A 149 -8.70 7.74 9.04
N SER A 150 -8.73 6.54 8.49
CA SER A 150 -7.76 6.05 7.51
C SER A 150 -7.73 6.91 6.26
N CYS A 151 -8.89 7.37 5.77
CA CYS A 151 -8.99 8.25 4.62
C CYS A 151 -8.40 9.64 4.89
N LEU A 152 -8.77 10.25 6.01
CA LEU A 152 -8.24 11.55 6.41
C LEU A 152 -6.73 11.50 6.63
N LEU A 153 -6.21 10.43 7.23
CA LEU A 153 -4.78 10.18 7.46
C LEU A 153 -4.02 9.95 6.16
N ALA A 154 -4.56 9.13 5.24
CA ALA A 154 -4.01 8.94 3.90
C ALA A 154 -3.94 10.27 3.13
N HIS A 155 -4.81 11.22 3.50
CA HIS A 155 -4.80 12.56 2.96
C HIS A 155 -3.82 13.55 3.66
N VAL A 156 -3.11 13.16 4.70
CA VAL A 156 -2.17 14.09 5.34
C VAL A 156 -0.92 14.29 4.46
N ASN A 157 -0.56 15.56 4.23
CA ASN A 157 0.72 15.95 3.63
C ASN A 157 1.42 16.99 4.52
N ALA A 158 2.56 16.61 5.11
CA ALA A 158 3.31 17.45 6.04
C ALA A 158 3.78 18.78 5.44
N TYR A 159 4.01 18.84 4.12
CA TYR A 159 4.49 20.05 3.44
C TYR A 159 3.35 20.91 2.87
N GLY A 160 2.09 20.47 3.00
CA GLY A 160 0.90 21.18 2.51
C GLY A 160 0.85 21.34 0.98
N VAL A 161 1.60 20.52 0.26
CA VAL A 161 1.55 20.40 -1.20
C VAL A 161 0.54 19.34 -1.61
N SER A 162 -0.05 19.49 -2.78
CA SER A 162 -0.97 18.50 -3.33
C SER A 162 -0.18 17.51 -4.17
N VAL A 163 -0.28 16.23 -3.83
CA VAL A 163 0.24 15.11 -4.60
C VAL A 163 -0.94 14.32 -5.15
N SER A 164 -0.83 13.81 -6.38
CA SER A 164 -1.83 12.89 -6.93
C SER A 164 -1.62 11.52 -6.33
N ILE A 165 -2.68 10.94 -5.75
CA ILE A 165 -2.61 9.62 -5.12
C ILE A 165 -3.72 8.70 -5.57
N SER A 166 -3.45 7.40 -5.54
CA SER A 166 -4.43 6.33 -5.62
C SER A 166 -4.66 5.76 -4.22
N LEU A 167 -5.89 5.88 -3.72
CA LEU A 167 -6.31 5.31 -2.45
C LEU A 167 -6.91 3.93 -2.69
N ARG A 168 -6.43 2.91 -1.97
CA ARG A 168 -6.90 1.54 -2.14
C ARG A 168 -7.15 0.88 -0.81
N ALA A 169 -8.24 0.13 -0.75
CA ALA A 169 -8.68 -0.59 0.44
C ALA A 169 -9.54 -1.76 0.01
N HIS A 170 -9.24 -2.94 0.55
CA HIS A 170 -9.99 -4.14 0.20
C HIS A 170 -11.47 -4.01 0.60
N GLY A 171 -12.37 -4.36 -0.30
CA GLY A 171 -13.83 -4.31 -0.06
C GLY A 171 -14.45 -2.93 -0.28
N GLU A 172 -13.71 -1.84 -0.06
CA GLU A 172 -14.26 -0.47 -0.13
C GLU A 172 -13.73 0.34 -1.32
N LEU A 173 -12.41 0.34 -1.55
CA LEU A 173 -11.73 1.17 -2.56
C LEU A 173 -10.90 0.27 -3.49
N GLY A 174 -11.59 -0.35 -4.45
CA GLY A 174 -10.94 -1.10 -5.53
C GLY A 174 -10.21 -0.19 -6.54
N SER A 175 -9.29 -0.77 -7.31
CA SER A 175 -8.54 -0.08 -8.36
C SER A 175 -8.75 -0.73 -9.73
N THR A 176 -8.53 0.03 -10.80
CA THR A 176 -8.46 -0.53 -12.18
C THR A 176 -7.05 -0.99 -12.51
N ASP A 177 -6.90 -1.90 -13.49
CA ASP A 177 -5.58 -2.26 -14.04
C ASP A 177 -4.78 -1.03 -14.48
N GLU A 178 -5.43 -0.06 -15.14
CA GLU A 178 -4.79 1.16 -15.62
C GLU A 178 -4.44 2.13 -14.48
N GLU A 179 -5.26 2.24 -13.43
CA GLU A 179 -4.87 3.00 -12.23
C GLU A 179 -3.68 2.37 -11.52
N ARG A 180 -3.60 1.04 -11.45
CA ARG A 180 -2.45 0.35 -10.88
C ARG A 180 -1.18 0.55 -11.70
N ALA A 181 -1.33 0.59 -13.03
CA ALA A 181 -0.23 0.89 -13.94
C ALA A 181 0.27 2.33 -13.77
N ASP A 182 -0.63 3.30 -13.62
CA ASP A 182 -0.28 4.72 -13.41
C ASP A 182 0.29 5.00 -12.01
N TYR A 183 -0.19 4.26 -10.99
CA TYR A 183 0.19 4.43 -9.58
C TYR A 183 0.84 3.16 -9.01
N PRO A 184 2.04 2.77 -9.46
CA PRO A 184 2.67 1.52 -9.03
C PRO A 184 3.44 1.65 -7.71
N VAL A 185 3.82 2.86 -7.29
CA VAL A 185 4.69 3.07 -6.12
C VAL A 185 3.89 3.03 -4.84
N TYR A 186 4.16 2.07 -3.96
CA TYR A 186 3.42 1.93 -2.71
C TYR A 186 4.03 2.81 -1.60
N GLU A 187 3.35 3.88 -1.20
CA GLU A 187 3.83 4.76 -0.12
C GLU A 187 3.74 4.09 1.24
N GLY A 188 2.59 3.46 1.51
CA GLY A 188 2.27 2.89 2.80
C GLY A 188 0.78 2.85 3.09
N THR A 189 0.42 2.35 4.26
CA THR A 189 -0.97 2.20 4.72
C THR A 189 -1.21 3.02 5.95
N PHE A 190 -2.35 3.71 5.98
CA PHE A 190 -2.76 4.65 7.01
C PHE A 190 -3.97 4.09 7.74
N PHE A 191 -3.94 4.19 9.08
CA PHE A 191 -4.98 3.64 9.95
C PHE A 191 -4.99 4.32 11.32
N GLY A 192 -6.09 4.16 12.05
CA GLY A 192 -6.23 4.71 13.40
C GLY A 192 -7.68 5.08 13.74
N ASP A 193 -7.82 5.94 14.74
CA ASP A 193 -9.10 6.47 15.19
C ASP A 193 -8.94 7.95 15.60
N LEU A 194 -9.31 8.85 14.69
CA LEU A 194 -9.27 10.29 14.91
C LEU A 194 -10.39 10.79 15.84
N PHE A 195 -11.39 9.95 16.08
CA PHE A 195 -12.59 10.26 16.85
C PHE A 195 -12.50 9.75 18.29
N ASP A 196 -11.42 9.08 18.67
CA ASP A 196 -11.12 8.73 20.06
C ASP A 196 -10.66 9.98 20.85
N GLU A 197 -10.90 10.03 22.17
CA GLU A 197 -10.46 11.15 23.02
C GLU A 197 -8.95 11.40 22.86
N ASP A 198 -8.17 10.32 22.76
CA ASP A 198 -6.75 10.34 22.44
C ASP A 198 -6.56 9.90 20.98
N ALA A 199 -6.77 10.85 20.05
CA ALA A 199 -6.69 10.60 18.61
C ALA A 199 -5.48 9.72 18.21
N LYS A 200 -5.77 8.57 17.62
CA LYS A 200 -4.80 7.55 17.20
C LYS A 200 -4.50 7.70 15.72
N MET A 201 -3.24 7.91 15.38
CA MET A 201 -2.80 8.24 14.02
C MET A 201 -1.58 7.44 13.64
N TYR A 202 -1.77 6.42 12.82
CA TYR A 202 -0.72 5.51 12.44
C TYR A 202 -0.56 5.45 10.94
N ALA A 203 0.68 5.21 10.53
CA ALA A 203 0.98 4.75 9.20
C ALA A 203 2.09 3.70 9.26
N CYS A 204 2.12 2.83 8.28
CA CYS A 204 3.25 1.95 8.04
C CYS A 204 3.83 2.24 6.65
N GLN A 205 5.08 1.89 6.43
CA GLN A 205 5.79 2.10 5.18
C GLN A 205 5.52 0.96 4.20
N GLY A 206 5.16 1.31 2.96
CA GLY A 206 5.00 0.39 1.84
C GLY A 206 6.35 0.01 1.24
N SER A 207 6.61 0.41 -0.01
CA SER A 207 7.90 0.24 -0.69
C SER A 207 9.07 0.86 0.10
N VAL A 208 10.26 0.26 0.00
CA VAL A 208 11.51 0.83 0.50
C VAL A 208 11.69 2.21 -0.08
N LYS A 209 12.11 3.14 0.77
CA LYS A 209 12.24 4.56 0.41
C LYS A 209 13.10 4.78 -0.84
N ALA A 210 14.19 4.03 -0.99
CA ALA A 210 15.11 4.16 -2.12
C ALA A 210 14.40 3.85 -3.45
N ALA A 211 13.69 2.72 -3.52
CA ALA A 211 12.90 2.33 -4.69
C ALA A 211 11.76 3.32 -4.92
N ALA A 212 10.98 3.62 -3.90
CA ALA A 212 9.84 4.54 -4.01
C ALA A 212 10.25 5.94 -4.51
N THR A 213 11.39 6.47 -4.03
CA THR A 213 11.91 7.78 -4.46
C THR A 213 12.48 7.73 -5.87
N ALA A 214 13.10 6.62 -6.26
CA ALA A 214 13.61 6.44 -7.61
C ALA A 214 12.49 6.34 -8.66
N HIS A 215 11.32 5.85 -8.25
CA HIS A 215 10.16 5.65 -9.13
C HIS A 215 9.15 6.79 -9.12
N SER A 216 9.09 7.59 -8.05
CA SER A 216 8.16 8.72 -7.94
C SER A 216 8.80 9.89 -7.20
N GLU A 217 8.99 11.02 -7.89
CA GLU A 217 9.50 12.25 -7.26
C GLU A 217 8.56 12.75 -6.14
N ASP A 218 7.26 12.45 -6.25
CA ASP A 218 6.25 12.78 -5.25
C ASP A 218 6.49 12.08 -3.91
N ARG A 219 7.30 11.00 -3.88
CA ARG A 219 7.66 10.30 -2.65
C ARG A 219 8.37 11.23 -1.65
N GLU A 220 9.23 12.13 -2.12
CA GLU A 220 9.93 13.09 -1.25
C GLU A 220 8.97 14.10 -0.62
N LEU A 221 7.82 14.35 -1.27
CA LEU A 221 6.77 15.25 -0.81
C LEU A 221 5.81 14.58 0.18
N ARG A 222 5.99 13.29 0.50
CA ARG A 222 5.06 12.50 1.30
C ARG A 222 5.75 11.77 2.46
N ALA A 223 6.10 12.52 3.48
CA ALA A 223 6.98 12.04 4.55
C ALA A 223 6.29 11.31 5.73
N CYS A 224 4.95 11.21 5.76
CA CYS A 224 4.24 10.75 6.96
C CYS A 224 4.38 9.25 7.27
N THR A 225 4.89 8.44 6.33
CA THR A 225 5.24 7.03 6.57
C THR A 225 6.67 6.83 7.08
N GLU A 226 7.48 7.89 7.17
CA GLU A 226 8.92 7.82 7.46
C GLU A 226 9.29 8.13 8.92
N GLY A 227 8.31 8.40 9.78
CA GLY A 227 8.57 8.73 11.19
C GLY A 227 9.29 10.07 11.41
N THR A 228 9.10 11.02 10.48
CA THR A 228 9.68 12.38 10.61
C THR A 228 8.99 13.19 11.71
N GLU A 229 9.73 14.07 12.37
CA GLU A 229 9.18 15.05 13.32
C GLU A 229 8.21 16.05 12.67
N ASP A 230 8.27 16.19 11.34
CA ASP A 230 7.41 17.07 10.56
C ASP A 230 5.98 16.54 10.37
N CYS A 231 5.73 15.27 10.69
CA CYS A 231 4.39 14.67 10.61
C CYS A 231 3.93 14.17 11.98
N ALA A 232 2.68 14.43 12.33
CA ALA A 232 2.10 13.99 13.60
C ALA A 232 1.63 12.51 13.57
N ILE A 233 1.59 11.91 12.38
CA ILE A 233 1.28 10.50 12.20
C ILE A 233 2.47 9.68 12.69
N VAL A 234 2.21 8.71 13.55
CA VAL A 234 3.23 7.80 14.06
C VAL A 234 3.49 6.72 13.02
N SER A 235 4.71 6.70 12.46
CA SER A 235 5.14 5.57 11.62
C SER A 235 5.47 4.38 12.52
N VAL A 236 4.81 3.24 12.28
CA VAL A 236 4.94 2.02 13.10
C VAL A 236 5.87 0.97 12.50
N GLY A 237 6.61 1.30 11.43
CA GLY A 237 7.49 0.37 10.72
C GLY A 237 6.96 0.03 9.34
N ARG A 238 7.35 -1.14 8.80
CA ARG A 238 6.92 -1.59 7.47
C ARG A 238 5.54 -2.21 7.56
N CYS A 239 4.72 -2.03 6.53
CA CYS A 239 3.35 -2.54 6.54
C CYS A 239 3.29 -4.06 6.64
N ARG A 240 4.26 -4.76 6.06
CA ARG A 240 4.35 -6.22 6.16
C ARG A 240 4.59 -6.72 7.59
N ASP A 241 5.32 -5.97 8.40
CA ASP A 241 5.67 -6.37 9.76
C ASP A 241 4.54 -6.09 10.77
N VAL A 242 3.62 -5.16 10.44
CA VAL A 242 2.58 -4.69 11.35
C VAL A 242 1.15 -5.01 10.92
N CYS A 243 0.92 -5.45 9.69
CA CYS A 243 -0.40 -5.76 9.18
C CYS A 243 -0.54 -7.26 8.87
N GLU A 244 -1.70 -7.84 9.18
CA GLU A 244 -1.89 -9.30 9.04
C GLU A 244 -2.16 -9.72 7.60
N LYS A 245 -2.74 -8.85 6.77
CA LYS A 245 -3.29 -9.28 5.47
C LYS A 245 -2.89 -8.38 4.32
N ARG A 246 -2.12 -8.96 3.40
CA ARG A 246 -1.81 -8.39 2.09
C ARG A 246 -2.90 -8.71 1.07
N HIS A 247 -3.45 -7.66 0.47
CA HIS A 247 -4.32 -7.71 -0.70
C HIS A 247 -3.58 -7.15 -1.90
N PHE A 248 -3.28 -8.01 -2.87
CA PHE A 248 -2.40 -7.68 -4.00
C PHE A 248 -2.70 -6.33 -4.66
N GLU A 249 -3.97 -6.02 -4.91
CA GLU A 249 -4.37 -4.83 -5.67
C GLU A 249 -4.59 -3.61 -4.77
N GLU A 250 -4.78 -3.82 -3.46
CA GLU A 250 -5.29 -2.82 -2.52
C GLU A 250 -4.35 -2.50 -1.36
N GLY A 251 -3.23 -3.21 -1.21
CA GLY A 251 -2.25 -2.97 -0.15
C GLY A 251 -2.49 -3.84 1.08
N TRP A 252 -2.33 -3.27 2.27
CA TRP A 252 -2.45 -4.00 3.54
C TRP A 252 -3.72 -3.62 4.32
N SER A 253 -4.23 -4.57 5.10
CA SER A 253 -5.32 -4.38 6.07
C SER A 253 -5.03 -5.11 7.37
N GLU A 254 -5.88 -4.92 8.39
CA GLU A 254 -5.77 -5.62 9.68
C GLU A 254 -4.42 -5.27 10.37
N CYS A 255 -4.16 -3.97 10.51
CA CYS A 255 -2.89 -3.41 10.98
C CYS A 255 -2.86 -3.19 12.49
N TRP A 256 -1.70 -3.39 13.10
CA TRP A 256 -1.50 -3.30 14.54
C TRP A 256 -0.71 -2.05 14.93
N ALA A 257 -1.15 -1.40 15.99
CA ALA A 257 -0.38 -0.37 16.68
C ALA A 257 -0.76 -0.35 18.17
N GLU A 258 0.24 -0.18 19.04
CA GLU A 258 0.05 -0.16 20.51
C GLU A 258 -0.72 -1.39 21.06
N GLY A 259 -0.61 -2.55 20.41
CA GLY A 259 -1.33 -3.77 20.79
C GLY A 259 -2.82 -3.77 20.45
N VAL A 260 -3.29 -2.80 19.66
CA VAL A 260 -4.65 -2.71 19.12
C VAL A 260 -4.62 -2.99 17.62
N ARG A 261 -5.61 -3.76 17.16
CA ARG A 261 -5.80 -4.08 15.75
C ARG A 261 -6.81 -3.12 15.12
N TYR A 262 -6.50 -2.64 13.93
CA TYR A 262 -7.31 -1.77 13.09
C TYR A 262 -7.60 -2.48 11.77
N ASP A 263 -8.86 -2.87 11.57
CA ASP A 263 -9.28 -3.57 10.34
C ASP A 263 -9.38 -2.59 9.16
N GLU A 264 -9.90 -1.39 9.41
CA GLU A 264 -10.09 -0.33 8.43
C GLU A 264 -8.79 0.42 8.14
N ALA A 265 -8.09 0.02 7.08
CA ALA A 265 -6.82 0.61 6.68
C ALA A 265 -6.85 1.00 5.19
N ILE A 266 -6.26 2.15 4.85
CA ILE A 266 -6.21 2.64 3.47
C ILE A 266 -4.76 2.75 3.02
N SER A 267 -4.46 2.08 1.93
CA SER A 267 -3.15 2.06 1.27
C SER A 267 -3.06 3.17 0.24
N VAL A 268 -1.93 3.85 0.20
CA VAL A 268 -1.67 4.96 -0.72
C VAL A 268 -0.61 4.56 -1.74
N TYR A 269 -0.93 4.79 -3.01
CA TYR A 269 -0.01 4.58 -4.12
C TYR A 269 0.23 5.89 -4.85
N LEU A 270 1.48 6.10 -5.26
CA LEU A 270 1.95 7.31 -5.92
C LEU A 270 2.09 7.09 -7.41
N PHE A 271 1.83 8.17 -8.13
CA PHE A 271 2.01 8.20 -9.56
C PHE A 271 3.49 8.01 -9.88
N ALA A 272 3.76 7.17 -10.87
CA ALA A 272 5.08 7.08 -11.48
C ALA A 272 4.89 7.39 -12.97
N ASP A 273 5.49 8.50 -13.43
CA ASP A 273 5.70 8.70 -14.86
C ASP A 273 6.68 7.63 -15.30
N ASP A 274 6.16 6.49 -15.79
CA ASP A 274 6.93 5.32 -16.20
C ASP A 274 8.17 5.75 -17.01
N PRO A 275 9.40 5.63 -16.47
CA PRO A 275 10.59 5.85 -17.26
C PRO A 275 10.92 4.61 -18.09
N ALA A 276 9.96 3.74 -18.45
CA ALA A 276 10.09 2.62 -19.38
C ALA A 276 11.31 1.70 -19.14
N GLY A 277 11.74 1.54 -17.88
CA GLY A 277 13.12 1.13 -17.60
C GLY A 277 13.45 -0.34 -17.86
N GLY A 278 12.45 -1.23 -17.83
CA GLY A 278 12.66 -2.64 -18.14
C GLY A 278 12.53 -2.90 -19.64
N ASN A 279 13.49 -3.58 -20.26
CA ASN A 279 13.27 -4.23 -21.55
C ASN A 279 12.36 -5.46 -21.33
N GLN A 280 11.05 -5.23 -21.22
CA GLN A 280 10.05 -6.23 -20.88
C GLN A 280 9.45 -6.86 -22.14
N SER A 281 9.38 -8.20 -22.16
CA SER A 281 8.72 -8.97 -23.21
C SER A 281 7.85 -10.05 -22.57
N CYS A 282 6.54 -9.80 -22.51
CA CYS A 282 5.62 -10.59 -21.70
C CYS A 282 4.45 -11.17 -22.51
N THR A 283 4.06 -12.36 -22.11
CA THR A 283 2.91 -13.16 -22.56
C THR A 283 2.26 -13.80 -21.35
N ASP A 284 1.07 -14.38 -21.48
CA ASP A 284 0.40 -15.07 -20.37
C ASP A 284 1.22 -16.25 -19.79
N ASP A 285 2.15 -16.82 -20.56
CA ASP A 285 2.99 -17.95 -20.09
C ASP A 285 4.38 -17.51 -19.62
N GLN A 286 4.99 -16.50 -20.24
CA GLN A 286 6.39 -16.11 -20.06
C GLN A 286 6.56 -14.59 -20.11
N CYS A 287 7.32 -14.04 -19.18
CA CYS A 287 7.73 -12.65 -19.14
C CYS A 287 9.22 -12.57 -18.81
N VAL A 288 9.98 -11.88 -19.67
CA VAL A 288 11.42 -11.68 -19.50
C VAL A 288 11.69 -10.18 -19.46
N MET A 289 12.42 -9.74 -18.45
CA MET A 289 12.67 -8.34 -18.16
C MET A 289 14.13 -8.14 -17.81
N GLN A 290 14.73 -7.09 -18.36
CA GLN A 290 16.11 -6.72 -18.06
C GLN A 290 16.26 -5.21 -17.93
N ASN A 291 17.03 -4.77 -16.94
CA ASN A 291 17.46 -3.39 -16.81
C ASN A 291 18.93 -3.30 -16.39
N SER A 292 19.63 -2.28 -16.88
CA SER A 292 21.01 -1.98 -16.52
C SER A 292 21.12 -0.47 -16.30
N GLY A 293 21.29 -0.06 -15.04
CA GLY A 293 21.27 1.33 -14.60
C GLY A 293 19.88 2.00 -14.59
N GLY A 294 19.75 3.09 -13.84
CA GLY A 294 18.49 3.84 -13.70
C GLY A 294 17.35 3.09 -12.98
N PRO A 295 16.23 3.76 -12.70
CA PRO A 295 15.04 3.14 -12.12
C PRO A 295 14.23 2.37 -13.18
N ALA A 296 13.77 1.16 -12.85
CA ALA A 296 12.83 0.38 -13.65
C ALA A 296 11.77 -0.32 -12.80
N ILE A 297 10.49 -0.16 -13.17
CA ILE A 297 9.41 -0.99 -12.65
C ILE A 297 9.21 -2.14 -13.63
N MET A 298 9.18 -3.36 -13.13
CA MET A 298 9.13 -4.61 -13.88
C MET A 298 7.92 -5.42 -13.44
N ASP A 299 6.88 -5.48 -14.27
CA ASP A 299 5.61 -6.12 -13.92
C ASP A 299 5.41 -7.40 -14.73
N CYS A 300 5.40 -8.54 -14.04
CA CYS A 300 5.16 -9.85 -14.65
C CYS A 300 3.71 -10.02 -15.12
N GLY A 301 2.79 -9.18 -14.65
CA GLY A 301 1.38 -9.21 -14.98
C GLY A 301 0.74 -10.55 -14.64
N LYS A 302 0.29 -11.27 -15.67
CA LYS A 302 -0.34 -12.61 -15.54
C LYS A 302 0.55 -13.74 -16.01
N ALA A 303 1.83 -13.46 -16.27
CA ALA A 303 2.76 -14.48 -16.75
C ALA A 303 2.98 -15.56 -15.71
N LYS A 304 2.85 -16.82 -16.11
CA LYS A 304 3.18 -17.96 -15.22
C LYS A 304 4.66 -18.00 -14.86
N ASN A 305 5.54 -17.65 -15.80
CA ASN A 305 6.96 -17.67 -15.59
C ASN A 305 7.51 -16.27 -15.76
N CYS A 306 8.17 -15.77 -14.73
CA CYS A 306 8.78 -14.45 -14.74
C CYS A 306 10.29 -14.54 -14.54
N ALA A 307 11.03 -13.92 -15.44
CA ALA A 307 12.49 -13.80 -15.34
C ALA A 307 12.87 -12.31 -15.35
N ALA A 308 13.49 -11.84 -14.27
CA ALA A 308 13.94 -10.47 -14.12
C ALA A 308 15.46 -10.42 -13.92
N THR A 309 16.13 -9.47 -14.54
CA THR A 309 17.55 -9.22 -14.31
C THR A 309 17.82 -7.72 -14.21
N CYS A 310 18.49 -7.32 -13.14
CA CYS A 310 18.84 -5.93 -12.88
C CYS A 310 20.31 -5.82 -12.49
N ASP A 311 21.04 -4.96 -13.19
CA ASP A 311 22.47 -4.82 -13.04
C ASP A 311 22.90 -3.34 -12.96
N ASP A 312 24.18 -3.11 -12.68
CA ASP A 312 24.90 -1.85 -12.92
C ASP A 312 24.31 -0.63 -12.20
N GLY A 313 24.06 -0.76 -10.90
CA GLY A 313 23.58 0.34 -10.06
C GLY A 313 22.12 0.73 -10.35
N ALA A 314 21.35 -0.11 -11.02
CA ALA A 314 19.91 0.10 -11.22
C ALA A 314 19.15 0.21 -9.90
N THR A 315 17.93 0.74 -9.97
CA THR A 315 16.91 0.57 -8.93
C THR A 315 15.72 -0.15 -9.57
N CYS A 316 15.32 -1.30 -9.03
CA CYS A 316 14.30 -2.13 -9.67
C CYS A 316 13.20 -2.50 -8.70
N SER A 317 11.94 -2.37 -9.10
CA SER A 317 10.80 -2.99 -8.40
C SER A 317 10.19 -4.04 -9.31
N VAL A 318 10.25 -5.31 -8.90
CA VAL A 318 9.72 -6.47 -9.62
C VAL A 318 8.43 -6.91 -8.95
N ASN A 319 7.31 -6.73 -9.66
CA ASN A 319 6.03 -7.29 -9.27
C ASN A 319 5.84 -8.64 -9.96
N ALA A 320 6.01 -9.74 -9.21
CA ALA A 320 5.88 -11.10 -9.71
C ALA A 320 4.78 -11.89 -8.98
N SER A 321 3.88 -11.20 -8.28
CA SER A 321 2.87 -11.86 -7.48
C SER A 321 1.94 -12.70 -8.37
N LYS A 322 1.54 -13.88 -7.86
CA LYS A 322 0.72 -14.88 -8.56
C LYS A 322 1.39 -15.53 -9.78
N SER A 323 2.66 -15.24 -10.10
CA SER A 323 3.41 -16.04 -11.07
C SER A 323 3.75 -17.42 -10.48
N ASP A 324 3.57 -18.48 -11.26
CA ASP A 324 3.93 -19.84 -10.83
C ASP A 324 5.44 -19.94 -10.53
N ARG A 325 6.28 -19.38 -11.41
CA ARG A 325 7.74 -19.46 -11.31
C ARG A 325 8.40 -18.09 -11.50
N VAL A 326 9.16 -17.65 -10.52
CA VAL A 326 9.91 -16.38 -10.56
C VAL A 326 11.40 -16.67 -10.46
N HIS A 327 12.20 -16.07 -11.34
CA HIS A 327 13.66 -16.06 -11.24
C HIS A 327 14.15 -14.63 -11.42
N ALA A 328 14.63 -14.02 -10.33
CA ALA A 328 15.12 -12.65 -10.33
C ALA A 328 16.61 -12.63 -9.95
N ARG A 329 17.41 -11.90 -10.72
CA ARG A 329 18.84 -11.71 -10.44
C ARG A 329 19.18 -10.23 -10.33
N PHE A 330 19.89 -9.87 -9.27
CA PHE A 330 20.36 -8.53 -8.97
C PHE A 330 21.87 -8.51 -8.76
N THR A 331 22.58 -7.72 -9.57
CA THR A 331 24.05 -7.63 -9.52
C THR A 331 24.48 -6.18 -9.39
N GLY A 332 25.01 -5.80 -8.22
CA GLY A 332 25.49 -4.44 -7.94
C GLY A 332 24.45 -3.35 -8.15
N VAL A 333 23.19 -3.60 -7.77
CA VAL A 333 22.10 -2.60 -7.85
C VAL A 333 22.10 -1.69 -6.63
N HIS A 334 21.50 -0.50 -6.74
CA HIS A 334 21.32 0.39 -5.58
C HIS A 334 20.18 -0.08 -4.66
N ALA A 335 19.07 -0.54 -5.25
CA ALA A 335 17.94 -1.09 -4.53
C ALA A 335 17.13 -2.02 -5.46
N ALA A 336 16.64 -3.13 -4.92
CA ALA A 336 15.75 -4.04 -5.59
C ALA A 336 14.59 -4.40 -4.65
N GLU A 337 13.36 -4.27 -5.12
CA GLU A 337 12.17 -4.83 -4.47
C GLU A 337 11.65 -5.99 -5.31
N VAL A 338 11.28 -7.09 -4.66
CA VAL A 338 10.68 -8.25 -5.32
C VAL A 338 9.47 -8.71 -4.54
N ASP A 339 8.29 -8.59 -5.14
CA ASP A 339 7.04 -9.14 -4.60
C ASP A 339 6.78 -10.51 -5.25
N CYS A 340 6.97 -11.58 -4.47
CA CYS A 340 6.71 -12.97 -4.85
C CYS A 340 5.39 -13.52 -4.26
N TYR A 341 4.49 -12.65 -3.81
CA TYR A 341 3.28 -13.03 -3.11
C TYR A 341 2.44 -14.07 -3.87
N LYS A 342 2.09 -15.18 -3.19
CA LYS A 342 1.32 -16.31 -3.74
C LYS A 342 1.93 -17.00 -4.98
N GLY A 343 3.24 -16.90 -5.19
CA GLY A 343 3.94 -17.69 -6.22
C GLY A 343 4.09 -19.17 -5.84
N GLU A 344 4.23 -20.05 -6.84
CA GLU A 344 4.54 -21.47 -6.55
C GLU A 344 6.03 -21.71 -6.29
N ALA A 345 6.92 -21.01 -6.99
CA ALA A 345 8.36 -21.06 -6.79
C ALA A 345 8.99 -19.69 -7.11
N CYS A 346 9.68 -19.09 -6.15
CA CYS A 346 10.38 -17.82 -6.30
C CYS A 346 11.87 -18.02 -5.99
N SER A 347 12.73 -17.65 -6.93
CA SER A 347 14.19 -17.73 -6.79
C SER A 347 14.77 -16.34 -7.00
N VAL A 348 15.45 -15.82 -5.97
CA VAL A 348 16.05 -14.48 -5.99
C VAL A 348 17.55 -14.59 -5.69
N GLU A 349 18.37 -14.06 -6.59
CA GLU A 349 19.82 -13.98 -6.43
C GLU A 349 20.24 -12.52 -6.28
N CYS A 350 20.84 -12.16 -5.14
CA CYS A 350 21.32 -10.82 -4.84
C CYS A 350 22.83 -10.85 -4.60
N THR A 351 23.56 -10.06 -5.39
CA THR A 351 25.04 -10.12 -5.38
C THR A 351 25.70 -8.76 -5.54
N ALA A 352 27.01 -8.70 -5.24
CA ALA A 352 27.90 -7.61 -5.60
C ALA A 352 27.51 -6.21 -5.06
N GLY A 353 27.06 -6.14 -3.81
CA GLY A 353 26.70 -4.91 -3.11
C GLY A 353 25.26 -4.47 -3.32
N SER A 354 24.43 -5.34 -3.90
CA SER A 354 22.99 -5.09 -4.07
C SER A 354 22.29 -4.93 -2.72
N ALA A 355 21.36 -3.98 -2.61
CA ALA A 355 20.38 -3.95 -1.53
C ALA A 355 19.05 -4.53 -2.06
N CYS A 356 18.59 -5.63 -1.49
CA CYS A 356 17.41 -6.37 -1.92
C CYS A 356 16.38 -6.46 -0.80
N ASP A 357 15.13 -6.17 -1.14
CA ASP A 357 13.96 -6.34 -0.31
C ASP A 357 13.05 -7.36 -0.98
N VAL A 358 12.84 -8.51 -0.34
CA VAL A 358 12.15 -9.67 -0.94
C VAL A 358 10.96 -10.06 -0.08
N GLU A 359 9.77 -10.02 -0.68
CA GLU A 359 8.51 -10.41 -0.06
C GLU A 359 8.08 -11.80 -0.56
N CYS A 360 8.26 -12.82 0.28
CA CYS A 360 7.91 -14.22 -0.01
C CYS A 360 6.51 -14.62 0.51
N GLN A 361 5.75 -13.67 1.07
CA GLN A 361 4.54 -13.95 1.84
C GLN A 361 3.52 -14.80 1.06
N ALA A 362 2.98 -15.84 1.73
CA ALA A 362 2.01 -16.78 1.16
C ALA A 362 2.46 -17.53 -0.11
N GLY A 363 3.75 -17.51 -0.44
CA GLY A 363 4.37 -18.35 -1.48
C GLY A 363 4.58 -19.79 -1.02
N ARG A 364 4.75 -20.72 -1.97
CA ARG A 364 5.04 -22.14 -1.63
C ARG A 364 6.51 -22.45 -1.42
N ASP A 365 7.37 -21.93 -2.29
CA ASP A 365 8.81 -22.24 -2.30
C ASP A 365 9.54 -20.93 -2.64
N CYS A 366 10.16 -20.30 -1.64
CA CYS A 366 10.95 -19.08 -1.81
C CYS A 366 12.41 -19.39 -1.49
N ASN A 367 13.29 -19.20 -2.47
CA ASN A 367 14.71 -19.42 -2.34
C ASN A 367 15.45 -18.09 -2.59
N VAL A 368 16.13 -17.58 -1.58
CA VAL A 368 16.87 -16.31 -1.66
C VAL A 368 18.35 -16.57 -1.39
N GLN A 369 19.19 -16.19 -2.35
CA GLN A 369 20.65 -16.26 -2.21
C GLN A 369 21.25 -14.87 -2.15
N CYS A 370 22.00 -14.60 -1.09
CA CYS A 370 22.63 -13.31 -0.81
C CYS A 370 24.14 -13.48 -0.70
N THR A 371 24.90 -12.90 -1.63
CA THR A 371 26.37 -13.01 -1.66
C THR A 371 27.00 -11.62 -1.84
N GLY A 372 27.61 -11.10 -0.78
CA GLY A 372 28.18 -9.75 -0.80
C GLY A 372 27.12 -8.66 -0.96
N SER A 373 25.89 -8.89 -0.51
CA SER A 373 24.70 -8.03 -0.67
C SER A 373 24.03 -7.74 0.67
N ASP A 374 23.20 -6.71 0.72
CA ASP A 374 22.28 -6.44 1.83
C ASP A 374 20.90 -7.00 1.45
N CYS A 375 20.36 -7.90 2.25
CA CYS A 375 19.12 -8.59 1.97
C CYS A 375 18.16 -8.47 3.15
N ASP A 376 16.97 -7.98 2.88
CA ASP A 376 15.84 -7.95 3.77
C ASP A 376 14.76 -8.89 3.20
N VAL A 377 14.50 -10.00 3.90
CA VAL A 377 13.67 -11.11 3.39
C VAL A 377 12.51 -11.37 4.35
N ASP A 378 11.28 -11.21 3.87
CA ASP A 378 10.07 -11.52 4.60
C ASP A 378 9.51 -12.88 4.16
N CYS A 379 9.60 -13.86 5.06
CA CYS A 379 9.09 -15.22 4.89
C CYS A 379 7.71 -15.44 5.56
N TYR A 380 7.05 -14.40 6.08
CA TYR A 380 5.85 -14.54 6.90
C TYR A 380 4.70 -15.28 6.17
N ASP A 381 4.02 -16.19 6.85
CA ASP A 381 2.99 -17.10 6.30
C ASP A 381 3.36 -17.85 4.97
N GLY A 382 4.63 -17.93 4.58
CA GLY A 382 5.10 -18.79 3.47
C GLY A 382 4.97 -20.29 3.78
N GLN A 383 5.19 -21.19 2.82
CA GLN A 383 5.25 -22.64 3.13
C GLN A 383 6.68 -23.16 3.29
N LEU A 384 7.57 -22.78 2.38
CA LEU A 384 9.00 -23.09 2.42
C LEU A 384 9.77 -21.81 2.08
N CYS A 385 10.63 -21.37 3.00
CA CYS A 385 11.49 -20.22 2.80
C CYS A 385 12.94 -20.62 3.10
N ASP A 386 13.73 -20.74 2.05
CA ASP A 386 15.15 -21.10 2.09
C ASP A 386 15.97 -19.84 1.82
N VAL A 387 16.82 -19.46 2.78
CA VAL A 387 17.64 -18.24 2.66
C VAL A 387 19.11 -18.60 2.90
N SER A 388 19.96 -18.31 1.93
CA SER A 388 21.40 -18.56 2.02
C SER A 388 22.17 -17.24 1.99
N CYS A 389 22.80 -16.91 3.11
CA CYS A 389 23.63 -15.72 3.30
C CYS A 389 25.10 -16.11 3.33
N GLU A 390 25.86 -15.61 2.36
CA GLU A 390 27.26 -15.97 2.12
C GLU A 390 28.21 -14.77 2.25
N ALA A 391 29.49 -15.01 1.96
CA ALA A 391 30.59 -14.06 2.17
C ALA A 391 30.25 -12.61 1.84
N GLY A 392 30.34 -11.75 2.87
CA GLY A 392 30.11 -10.31 2.77
C GLY A 392 28.64 -9.89 2.66
N ALA A 393 27.69 -10.81 2.82
CA ALA A 393 26.27 -10.48 2.92
C ALA A 393 25.90 -9.97 4.33
N SER A 394 24.94 -9.04 4.34
CA SER A 394 24.16 -8.64 5.50
C SER A 394 22.74 -9.13 5.25
N CYS A 395 22.19 -9.91 6.15
CA CYS A 395 20.85 -10.47 6.00
C CYS A 395 19.98 -10.13 7.21
N HIS A 396 18.79 -9.61 6.94
CA HIS A 396 17.68 -9.55 7.88
C HIS A 396 16.60 -10.49 7.34
N VAL A 397 16.21 -11.50 8.12
CA VAL A 397 15.19 -12.46 7.71
C VAL A 397 14.10 -12.53 8.77
N GLU A 398 12.88 -12.21 8.35
CA GLU A 398 11.69 -12.33 9.16
C GLU A 398 11.01 -13.66 8.88
N CYS A 399 11.01 -14.52 9.87
CA CYS A 399 10.35 -15.81 9.84
C CYS A 399 9.18 -15.81 10.82
N GLY A 400 7.96 -16.03 10.34
CA GLY A 400 6.81 -16.03 11.23
C GLY A 400 5.50 -16.43 10.60
N GLY A 401 4.47 -16.56 11.43
CA GLY A 401 3.12 -16.91 10.98
C GLY A 401 2.74 -18.39 11.20
N LYS A 402 1.46 -18.71 10.99
CA LYS A 402 0.87 -20.01 11.38
C LYS A 402 1.22 -21.14 10.42
N SER A 403 1.63 -20.83 9.21
CA SER A 403 1.90 -21.78 8.13
C SER A 403 3.37 -21.92 7.73
N THR A 404 4.25 -21.14 8.35
CA THR A 404 5.64 -20.97 7.88
C THR A 404 6.58 -22.05 8.36
N SER A 405 7.26 -22.66 7.39
CA SER A 405 8.43 -23.51 7.61
C SER A 405 9.64 -22.78 7.04
N CYS A 406 10.48 -22.24 7.92
CA CYS A 406 11.75 -21.62 7.55
C CYS A 406 12.89 -22.64 7.62
N ASP A 407 12.66 -23.85 7.11
CA ASP A 407 13.43 -25.05 7.46
C ASP A 407 14.91 -25.03 7.06
N ASP A 408 15.32 -24.14 6.15
CA ASP A 408 16.69 -24.10 5.61
C ASP A 408 17.22 -22.66 5.45
N ILE A 409 17.38 -21.97 6.57
CA ILE A 409 18.05 -20.66 6.60
C ILE A 409 19.50 -20.86 7.06
N VAL A 410 20.46 -20.53 6.18
CA VAL A 410 21.88 -20.76 6.38
C VAL A 410 22.64 -19.44 6.29
N CYS A 411 23.40 -19.12 7.34
CA CYS A 411 24.32 -18.00 7.39
C CYS A 411 25.75 -18.51 7.56
N ARG A 412 26.62 -18.20 6.60
CA ARG A 412 27.98 -18.75 6.53
C ARG A 412 28.99 -17.77 5.96
N ASP A 413 30.25 -18.22 5.88
CA ASP A 413 31.36 -17.51 5.27
C ASP A 413 31.59 -16.09 5.82
N GLY A 414 31.32 -15.89 7.12
CA GLY A 414 31.47 -14.59 7.78
C GLY A 414 30.37 -13.57 7.45
N ALA A 415 29.22 -13.99 6.93
CA ALA A 415 28.03 -13.13 6.79
C ALA A 415 27.52 -12.59 8.15
N ASP A 416 26.86 -11.45 8.13
CA ASP A 416 26.15 -10.89 9.29
C ASP A 416 24.65 -11.12 9.11
N CYS A 417 24.04 -11.86 10.02
CA CYS A 417 22.64 -12.26 9.92
C CYS A 417 21.87 -11.87 11.17
N SER A 418 20.68 -11.31 10.96
CA SER A 418 19.67 -11.07 11.98
C SER A 418 18.40 -11.81 11.58
N PHE A 419 17.88 -12.61 12.49
CA PHE A 419 16.70 -13.42 12.31
C PHE A 419 15.65 -12.97 13.30
N GLU A 420 14.45 -12.67 12.81
CA GLU A 420 13.30 -12.41 13.65
C GLU A 420 12.32 -13.56 13.54
N CYS A 421 11.99 -14.16 14.69
CA CYS A 421 11.03 -15.23 14.80
C CYS A 421 9.76 -14.72 15.50
N ARG A 422 8.68 -14.52 14.74
CA ARG A 422 7.40 -13.97 15.24
C ARG A 422 6.26 -14.97 15.02
N ASP A 423 5.43 -15.18 16.04
CA ASP A 423 4.22 -16.02 15.95
C ASP A 423 4.44 -17.46 15.46
N ALA A 424 5.68 -17.96 15.54
CA ALA A 424 6.05 -19.30 15.15
C ALA A 424 6.16 -20.21 16.37
N LEU A 425 5.71 -21.47 16.23
CA LEU A 425 5.80 -22.46 17.31
C LEU A 425 7.23 -22.91 17.58
N ASN A 426 8.14 -22.78 16.61
CA ASN A 426 9.52 -23.22 16.72
C ASN A 426 10.47 -22.32 15.91
N CYS A 427 11.54 -21.86 16.54
CA CYS A 427 12.52 -20.95 15.93
C CYS A 427 13.90 -21.59 15.71
N ASP A 428 14.02 -22.93 15.85
CA ASP A 428 15.28 -23.68 15.71
C ASP A 428 15.62 -24.05 14.26
N PHE A 429 15.52 -23.07 13.38
CA PHE A 429 15.62 -23.29 11.94
C PHE A 429 16.91 -22.74 11.32
N ALA A 430 17.52 -21.73 11.97
CA ALA A 430 18.68 -21.06 11.42
C ALA A 430 19.99 -21.82 11.73
N THR A 431 20.80 -22.03 10.70
CA THR A 431 22.17 -22.55 10.79
C THR A 431 23.16 -21.39 10.69
N CYS A 432 24.03 -21.25 11.68
CA CYS A 432 25.09 -20.24 11.72
C CYS A 432 26.46 -20.92 11.78
N GLU A 433 27.22 -20.84 10.69
CA GLU A 433 28.47 -21.58 10.50
C GLU A 433 29.56 -20.75 9.81
N ASP A 434 30.74 -21.33 9.62
CA ASP A 434 31.87 -20.78 8.86
C ASP A 434 32.22 -19.33 9.26
N GLY A 435 32.21 -19.08 10.57
CA GLY A 435 32.58 -17.79 11.16
C GLY A 435 31.56 -16.65 10.97
N ALA A 436 30.31 -16.97 10.60
CA ALA A 436 29.21 -16.01 10.54
C ALA A 436 28.87 -15.36 11.91
N SER A 437 28.29 -14.16 11.85
CA SER A 437 27.80 -13.39 12.99
C SER A 437 26.27 -13.41 12.97
N CYS A 438 25.63 -14.19 13.84
CA CYS A 438 24.18 -14.37 13.79
C CYS A 438 23.48 -13.93 15.07
N MET A 439 22.39 -13.19 14.93
CA MET A 439 21.46 -12.84 16.00
C MET A 439 20.08 -13.41 15.68
N LEU A 440 19.43 -14.04 16.65
CA LEU A 440 18.06 -14.50 16.58
C LEU A 440 17.26 -13.78 17.68
N SER A 441 16.15 -13.16 17.30
CA SER A 441 15.19 -12.53 18.19
C SER A 441 13.86 -13.27 18.11
N CYS A 442 13.33 -13.73 19.24
CA CYS A 442 12.06 -14.46 19.30
C CYS A 442 11.01 -13.69 20.10
N THR A 443 9.74 -13.76 19.68
CA THR A 443 8.62 -13.27 20.49
C THR A 443 8.33 -14.18 21.68
N GLU A 444 7.66 -13.65 22.71
CA GLU A 444 7.39 -14.38 23.96
C GLU A 444 6.58 -15.67 23.78
N ASP A 445 5.84 -15.80 22.68
CA ASP A 445 4.99 -16.95 22.37
C ASP A 445 5.73 -18.12 21.70
N ALA A 446 7.00 -17.95 21.32
CA ALA A 446 7.80 -19.02 20.72
C ALA A 446 8.09 -20.13 21.75
N ALA A 447 7.72 -21.38 21.42
CA ALA A 447 7.94 -22.51 22.34
C ALA A 447 9.43 -22.90 22.47
N ASN A 448 10.25 -22.53 21.49
CA ASN A 448 11.69 -22.73 21.47
C ASN A 448 12.35 -21.56 20.73
N CYS A 449 13.43 -21.02 21.31
CA CYS A 449 14.22 -19.95 20.72
C CYS A 449 15.70 -20.35 20.74
N GLY A 450 16.26 -20.66 19.57
CA GLY A 450 17.64 -21.09 19.43
C GLY A 450 18.01 -21.37 17.98
N PHE A 451 19.29 -21.57 17.70
CA PHE A 451 19.76 -21.96 16.37
C PHE A 451 19.62 -23.47 16.17
N ALA A 452 19.32 -23.89 14.93
CA ALA A 452 19.41 -25.31 14.51
C ALA A 452 20.84 -25.81 14.71
N GLU A 453 21.80 -25.02 14.24
CA GLU A 453 23.23 -25.24 14.38
C GLU A 453 23.94 -23.89 14.58
N CYS A 454 24.91 -23.87 15.50
CA CYS A 454 25.73 -22.69 15.76
C CYS A 454 27.17 -23.13 16.00
N GLU A 455 28.05 -22.82 15.06
CA GLU A 455 29.48 -23.07 15.19
C GLU A 455 30.07 -22.23 16.33
N GLY A 456 30.63 -22.89 17.34
CA GLY A 456 31.17 -22.23 18.53
C GLY A 456 30.19 -22.12 19.70
N GLY A 457 28.92 -22.46 19.48
CA GLY A 457 27.87 -22.53 20.51
C GLY A 457 27.08 -21.22 20.68
N ALA A 458 25.77 -21.37 20.88
CA ALA A 458 24.87 -20.24 21.03
C ALA A 458 24.96 -19.63 22.45
N THR A 459 24.78 -18.31 22.54
CA THR A 459 24.73 -17.56 23.80
C THR A 459 23.38 -16.86 23.93
N GLU A 460 22.67 -17.09 25.04
CA GLU A 460 21.45 -16.37 25.37
C GLU A 460 21.76 -14.99 25.98
N CYS A 461 21.14 -13.95 25.44
CA CYS A 461 21.36 -12.55 25.84
C CYS A 461 20.22 -11.99 26.72
N GLY A 462 19.11 -12.71 26.85
CA GLY A 462 17.89 -12.26 27.52
C GLY A 462 16.91 -11.59 26.56
N ASN A 463 15.67 -11.33 27.02
CA ASN A 463 14.58 -10.73 26.24
C ASN A 463 14.32 -11.43 24.88
N GLY A 464 14.43 -12.76 24.83
CA GLY A 464 14.21 -13.52 23.60
C GLY A 464 15.35 -13.43 22.57
N VAL A 465 16.52 -12.88 22.94
CA VAL A 465 17.67 -12.75 22.03
C VAL A 465 18.70 -13.86 22.27
N VAL A 466 19.11 -14.52 21.18
CA VAL A 466 20.16 -15.56 21.14
C VAL A 466 21.17 -15.17 20.07
N VAL A 467 22.46 -15.34 20.35
CA VAL A 467 23.54 -14.99 19.42
C VAL A 467 24.48 -16.16 19.15
N CYS A 468 25.07 -16.17 17.95
CA CYS A 468 26.10 -17.10 17.51
C CYS A 468 27.23 -16.32 16.83
N GLY A 469 28.49 -16.57 17.19
CA GLY A 469 29.64 -15.88 16.57
C GLY A 469 29.72 -14.36 16.82
N ARG A 470 28.87 -13.80 17.69
CA ARG A 470 28.80 -12.36 18.01
C ARG A 470 28.54 -12.10 19.50
N GLU A 471 28.82 -10.88 19.95
CA GLU A 471 28.51 -10.43 21.31
C GLU A 471 27.02 -10.08 21.44
N CYS A 472 26.50 -10.20 22.66
CA CYS A 472 25.14 -9.76 22.98
C CYS A 472 25.00 -8.24 22.79
N PRO A 473 23.86 -7.78 22.22
CA PRO A 473 23.59 -6.35 21.99
C PRO A 473 23.38 -5.53 23.27
#